data_AF-A0A3M1XQZ7-F1
#
_entry.id   AF-A0A3M1XQZ7-F1
#
_cell.length_a   1.000
_cell.length_b   1.000
_cell.length_c   1.000
_cell.angle_alpha   90.00
_cell.angle_beta   90.00
_cell.angle_gamma   90.00
#
_symmetry.space_group_name_H-M   'P 1'
#
loop_
_entity.id
_entity.type
_entity.pdbx_description
1 polymer ?
#
loop_
_entity_poly.entity_id
_entity_poly.type
_entity_poly.pdbx_seq_one_letter_code
_entity_poly.pdbx_strand_id
1 'polypeptide(L)'
;MALLKRLGSLPGLWVILLTLGLFSRCGHSSTACRQSFHLLFLTRSQPLTLWVGEDLSGECSLSRLVQVVLDEPEARTLYTLLEDYGQWQWLKRVRDRLQHFAVDSLSRQQNLWQDRSGRIQLSAPPADSLRMQAFWDHIAGTGSGAESWNRTRGRDGLQEPVFVKGTAVLRYAYPAGLYLNYQIDRVYLFPEAGLLVIFTRQEQLAPGLDTMNGFLVYQLNTPRL
;
A
#
# COMPACT_ATOMS: atom_id res chain seq x y z
N MET A 1 18.82 84.18 1.85
CA MET A 1 19.04 82.92 1.11
C MET A 1 20.30 82.29 1.67
N ALA A 2 20.38 81.09 2.22
CA ALA A 2 19.43 80.02 2.44
C ALA A 2 19.81 79.30 3.76
N LEU A 3 18.81 78.71 4.41
CA LEU A 3 18.91 77.92 5.65
C LEU A 3 19.86 76.73 5.51
N LEU A 4 20.73 76.53 6.50
CA LEU A 4 21.34 75.22 6.79
C LEU A 4 21.25 74.96 8.30
N LYS A 5 20.14 74.32 8.69
CA LYS A 5 19.98 73.64 9.98
C LYS A 5 19.50 72.21 9.72
N ARG A 6 20.32 71.27 10.21
CA ARG A 6 20.01 69.96 10.81
C ARG A 6 19.05 69.02 10.07
N LEU A 7 19.54 67.80 9.83
CA LEU A 7 18.93 66.46 10.02
C LEU A 7 19.90 65.49 9.34
N GLY A 8 20.35 64.37 9.88
CA GLY A 8 19.98 63.57 11.03
C GLY A 8 20.62 62.21 10.74
N SER A 9 21.54 61.77 11.59
CA SER A 9 22.18 60.47 11.52
C SER A 9 21.15 59.35 11.70
N LEU A 10 20.99 58.49 10.69
CA LEU A 10 20.36 57.18 10.82
C LEU A 10 21.24 56.15 10.11
N PRO A 11 21.86 55.19 10.83
CA PRO A 11 22.55 54.06 10.22
C PRO A 11 21.49 53.06 9.76
N GLY A 12 20.93 53.30 8.59
CA GLY A 12 19.86 52.49 8.01
C GLY A 12 20.36 51.59 6.89
N LEU A 13 20.39 50.28 7.17
CA LEU A 13 20.27 49.19 6.20
C LEU A 13 21.29 49.14 5.05
N TRP A 14 22.51 48.71 5.37
CA TRP A 14 23.44 48.09 4.41
C TRP A 14 23.70 46.62 4.76
N VAL A 15 22.66 45.83 5.05
CA VAL A 15 22.74 44.35 5.12
C VAL A 15 21.38 43.73 4.78
N ILE A 16 21.02 43.68 3.50
CA ILE A 16 20.23 42.56 2.95
C ILE A 16 20.85 42.22 1.58
N LEU A 17 22.11 41.81 1.63
CA LEU A 17 22.71 40.98 0.60
C LEU A 17 22.08 39.57 0.72
N LEU A 18 21.72 38.98 -0.42
CA LEU A 18 21.66 37.53 -0.62
C LEU A 18 20.71 36.70 0.28
N THR A 19 19.40 36.87 0.18
CA THR A 19 18.45 35.84 0.66
C THR A 19 17.22 35.65 -0.25
N LEU A 20 17.38 35.68 -1.58
CA LEU A 20 16.32 35.30 -2.52
C LEU A 20 16.78 34.34 -3.63
N GLY A 21 18.01 33.82 -3.54
CA GLY A 21 18.55 32.81 -4.45
C GLY A 21 18.32 31.35 -4.02
N LEU A 22 17.45 31.11 -3.04
CA LEU A 22 17.10 29.79 -2.52
C LEU A 22 15.58 29.58 -2.57
N PHE A 23 14.96 29.85 -3.72
CA PHE A 23 13.86 28.97 -4.13
C PHE A 23 14.51 27.66 -4.53
N SER A 24 14.87 26.88 -3.51
CA SER A 24 15.15 25.48 -3.59
C SER A 24 14.08 24.87 -4.47
N ARG A 25 14.48 24.48 -5.67
CA ARG A 25 13.74 23.54 -6.49
C ARG A 25 13.32 22.42 -5.53
N CYS A 26 12.03 22.27 -5.28
CA CYS A 26 11.48 21.02 -4.76
C CYS A 26 11.68 19.98 -5.86
N GLY A 27 12.93 19.55 -6.02
CA GLY A 27 13.24 18.31 -6.69
C GLY A 27 12.51 17.26 -5.87
N HIS A 28 11.45 16.71 -6.45
CA HIS A 28 10.91 15.44 -6.02
C HIS A 28 12.07 14.47 -6.17
N SER A 29 12.81 14.23 -5.08
CA SER A 29 13.87 13.24 -5.09
C SER A 29 13.20 11.92 -5.42
N SER A 30 13.60 11.29 -6.53
CA SER A 30 13.24 9.90 -6.75
C SER A 30 13.80 9.09 -5.60
N THR A 31 12.98 8.21 -5.04
CA THR A 31 13.37 7.27 -3.97
C THR A 31 13.48 5.84 -4.52
N ALA A 32 13.08 5.58 -5.76
CA ALA A 32 13.25 4.33 -6.50
C ALA A 32 13.03 3.06 -5.65
N CYS A 33 12.05 3.09 -4.76
CA CYS A 33 11.79 2.03 -3.80
C CYS A 33 10.96 0.93 -4.45
N ARG A 34 11.42 -0.32 -4.30
CA ARG A 34 10.73 -1.50 -4.78
C ARG A 34 10.07 -2.21 -3.61
N GLN A 35 8.76 -2.12 -3.58
CA GLN A 35 7.88 -2.73 -2.60
C GLN A 35 7.53 -4.15 -3.01
N SER A 36 7.65 -5.10 -2.10
CA SER A 36 7.13 -6.45 -2.27
C SER A 36 6.51 -6.94 -0.97
N PHE A 37 5.61 -7.91 -1.09
CA PHE A 37 4.93 -8.49 0.05
C PHE A 37 5.15 -10.00 0.17
N HIS A 38 5.15 -10.47 1.40
CA HIS A 38 5.27 -11.87 1.75
C HIS A 38 4.17 -12.23 2.75
N LEU A 39 3.28 -13.14 2.36
CA LEU A 39 2.37 -13.75 3.32
C LEU A 39 3.17 -14.61 4.28
N LEU A 40 3.02 -14.38 5.59
CA LEU A 40 3.65 -15.21 6.60
C LEU A 40 2.71 -16.29 7.10
N PHE A 41 1.59 -15.89 7.71
CA PHE A 41 0.57 -16.78 8.25
C PHE A 41 -0.66 -15.98 8.71
N LEU A 42 -1.76 -16.69 8.97
CA LEU A 42 -2.98 -16.18 9.60
C LEU A 42 -3.19 -16.92 10.93
N THR A 43 -3.30 -16.20 12.04
CA THR A 43 -3.49 -16.81 13.35
C THR A 43 -4.93 -17.28 13.57
N ARG A 44 -5.09 -18.42 14.25
CA ARG A 44 -6.37 -18.93 14.78
C ARG A 44 -6.72 -18.24 16.11
N SER A 45 -6.71 -16.91 16.12
CA SER A 45 -7.12 -16.08 17.26
C SER A 45 -8.47 -15.43 16.98
N GLN A 46 -9.12 -14.92 18.02
CA GLN A 46 -10.21 -13.95 17.85
C GLN A 46 -9.82 -12.65 18.54
N PRO A 47 -9.71 -11.53 17.80
CA PRO A 47 -9.87 -11.41 16.34
C PRO A 47 -8.79 -12.15 15.53
N LEU A 48 -9.11 -12.48 14.27
CA LEU A 48 -8.15 -13.09 13.33
C LEU A 48 -7.04 -12.08 13.03
N THR A 49 -5.78 -12.51 13.00
CA THR A 49 -4.66 -11.62 12.65
C THR A 49 -3.87 -12.19 11.47
N LEU A 50 -3.84 -11.44 10.38
CA LEU A 50 -3.03 -11.72 9.19
C LEU A 50 -1.66 -11.08 9.35
N TRP A 51 -0.60 -11.86 9.16
CA TRP A 51 0.79 -11.40 9.27
C TRP A 51 1.40 -11.35 7.87
N VAL A 52 1.81 -10.16 7.46
CA VAL A 52 2.40 -9.88 6.14
C VAL A 52 3.74 -9.17 6.34
N GLY A 53 4.76 -9.64 5.64
CA GLY A 53 5.99 -8.89 5.49
C GLY A 53 5.96 -7.97 4.30
N GLU A 54 6.29 -6.71 4.52
CA GLU A 54 6.53 -5.71 3.49
C GLU A 54 8.05 -5.50 3.40
N ASP A 55 8.59 -5.61 2.20
CA ASP A 55 9.98 -5.29 1.89
C ASP A 55 10.01 -4.08 0.95
N LEU A 56 10.72 -3.03 1.36
CA LEU A 56 10.95 -1.80 0.61
C LEU A 56 12.44 -1.75 0.27
N SER A 57 12.80 -2.52 -0.75
CA SER A 57 14.15 -2.60 -1.29
C SER A 57 14.50 -1.40 -2.18
N GLY A 58 15.75 -1.31 -2.64
CA GLY A 58 16.26 -0.13 -3.36
C GLY A 58 16.77 0.92 -2.39
N GLU A 59 16.47 2.20 -2.62
CA GLU A 59 17.01 3.29 -1.80
C GLU A 59 16.35 3.39 -0.42
N CYS A 60 15.16 2.80 -0.24
CA CYS A 60 14.48 2.73 1.06
C CYS A 60 15.18 1.82 2.06
N SER A 61 15.69 0.67 1.62
CA SER A 61 16.32 -0.38 2.44
C SER A 61 15.61 -0.63 3.78
N LEU A 62 14.28 -0.81 3.73
CA LEU A 62 13.42 -0.94 4.91
C LEU A 62 12.56 -2.19 4.83
N SER A 63 12.31 -2.84 5.97
CA SER A 63 11.33 -3.92 6.07
C SER A 63 10.30 -3.61 7.15
N ARG A 64 9.04 -3.96 6.89
CA ARG A 64 7.93 -3.76 7.85
C ARG A 64 7.14 -5.02 8.05
N LEU A 65 6.83 -5.31 9.31
CA LEU A 65 5.82 -6.27 9.69
C LEU A 65 4.46 -5.59 9.78
N VAL A 66 3.57 -6.02 8.91
CA VAL A 66 2.19 -5.57 8.82
C VAL A 66 1.32 -6.64 9.45
N GLN A 67 0.64 -6.29 10.54
CA GLN A 67 -0.35 -7.13 11.20
C GLN A 67 -1.73 -6.54 10.93
N VAL A 68 -2.56 -7.27 10.19
CA VAL A 68 -3.95 -6.89 9.94
C VAL A 68 -4.85 -7.67 10.87
N VAL A 69 -5.38 -6.97 11.86
CA VAL A 69 -6.37 -7.50 12.80
C VAL A 69 -7.73 -7.37 12.14
N LEU A 70 -8.40 -8.49 11.86
CA LEU A 70 -9.71 -8.55 11.24
C LEU A 70 -10.77 -8.62 12.34
N ASP A 71 -11.03 -7.49 12.99
CA ASP A 71 -12.18 -7.28 13.87
C ASP A 71 -13.43 -6.83 13.06
N GLU A 72 -14.60 -6.94 13.69
CA GLU A 72 -15.83 -6.31 13.19
C GLU A 72 -16.12 -5.05 14.02
N PRO A 73 -16.54 -3.93 13.40
CA PRO A 73 -16.92 -3.79 11.99
C PRO A 73 -15.78 -3.48 11.01
N GLU A 74 -14.60 -3.09 11.50
CA GLU A 74 -13.49 -2.61 10.67
C GLU A 74 -12.21 -3.34 11.04
N ALA A 75 -11.36 -3.60 10.04
CA ALA A 75 -10.03 -4.16 10.26
C ALA A 75 -9.03 -3.08 10.67
N ARG A 76 -8.12 -3.41 11.59
CA ARG A 76 -7.03 -2.53 12.05
C ARG A 76 -5.69 -3.01 11.55
N THR A 77 -4.76 -2.09 11.35
CA THR A 77 -3.38 -2.40 10.96
C THR A 77 -2.40 -1.95 12.01
N LEU A 78 -1.49 -2.82 12.41
CA LEU A 78 -0.34 -2.51 13.24
C LEU A 78 0.92 -2.70 12.41
N TYR A 79 1.86 -1.78 12.57
CA TYR A 79 3.14 -1.77 11.88
C TYR A 79 4.26 -1.91 12.89
N THR A 80 5.15 -2.88 12.67
CA THR A 80 6.43 -2.97 13.36
C THR A 80 7.54 -2.81 12.33
N LEU A 81 8.38 -1.79 12.49
CA LEU A 81 9.56 -1.63 11.65
C LEU A 81 10.60 -2.68 12.05
N LEU A 82 11.21 -3.31 11.06
CA LEU A 82 12.38 -4.18 11.25
C LEU A 82 13.53 -3.58 10.45
N GLU A 83 14.72 -3.55 11.04
CA GLU A 83 15.90 -2.93 10.43
C GLU A 83 16.39 -3.69 9.18
N ASP A 84 16.09 -5.01 9.07
CA ASP A 84 16.51 -5.84 7.93
C ASP A 84 15.56 -7.06 7.73
N TYR A 85 15.34 -7.44 6.45
CA TYR A 85 14.69 -8.69 6.03
C TYR A 85 15.33 -9.96 6.62
N GLY A 86 16.64 -9.95 6.88
CA GLY A 86 17.33 -11.04 7.57
C GLY A 86 16.85 -11.28 9.01
N GLN A 87 16.21 -10.29 9.65
CA GLN A 87 15.76 -10.38 11.04
C GLN A 87 14.43 -11.11 11.22
N TRP A 88 13.79 -11.57 10.14
CA TRP A 88 12.50 -12.27 10.21
C TRP A 88 12.61 -13.70 10.76
N GLN A 89 13.81 -14.16 11.11
CA GLN A 89 14.01 -15.51 11.67
C GLN A 89 13.23 -15.75 12.97
N TRP A 90 13.01 -14.73 13.79
CA TRP A 90 12.19 -14.88 14.99
C TRP A 90 10.72 -15.17 14.68
N LEU A 91 10.21 -14.73 13.52
CA LEU A 91 8.83 -14.97 13.11
C LEU A 91 8.56 -16.44 12.80
N LYS A 92 9.56 -17.22 12.39
CA LYS A 92 9.42 -18.68 12.30
C LYS A 92 9.11 -19.26 13.69
N ARG A 93 9.87 -18.87 14.71
CA ARG A 93 9.66 -19.32 16.10
C ARG A 93 8.31 -18.87 16.66
N VAL A 94 7.84 -17.68 16.29
CA VAL A 94 6.53 -17.18 16.69
C VAL A 94 5.41 -17.93 15.97
N ARG A 95 5.53 -18.15 14.66
CA ARG A 95 4.59 -18.97 13.90
C ARG A 95 4.43 -20.36 14.52
N ASP A 96 5.53 -21.02 14.86
CA ASP A 96 5.50 -22.37 15.43
C ASP A 96 4.87 -22.44 16.83
N ARG A 97 4.76 -21.30 17.53
CA ARG A 97 4.10 -21.18 18.84
C ARG A 97 2.64 -20.72 18.75
N LEU A 98 2.23 -20.17 17.62
CA LEU A 98 0.87 -19.68 17.40
C LEU A 98 0.08 -20.72 16.61
N GLN A 99 -1.15 -20.97 17.03
CA GLN A 99 -2.07 -21.71 16.17
C GLN A 99 -2.35 -20.87 14.92
N HIS A 100 -2.17 -21.47 13.74
CA HIS A 100 -2.39 -20.79 12.46
C HIS A 100 -3.22 -21.66 11.50
N PHE A 101 -3.89 -21.02 10.55
CA PHE A 101 -4.65 -21.72 9.52
C PHE A 101 -3.73 -22.35 8.48
N ALA A 102 -4.21 -23.42 7.84
CA ALA A 102 -3.62 -23.90 6.61
C ALA A 102 -3.91 -22.90 5.47
N VAL A 103 -3.01 -22.83 4.50
CA VAL A 103 -3.11 -21.91 3.37
C VAL A 103 -2.89 -22.66 2.07
N ASP A 104 -3.75 -22.39 1.09
CA ASP A 104 -3.64 -22.87 -0.27
C ASP A 104 -3.30 -21.70 -1.20
N SER A 105 -2.29 -21.85 -2.05
CA SER A 105 -2.05 -20.89 -3.13
C SER A 105 -2.94 -21.21 -4.32
N LEU A 106 -3.64 -20.21 -4.85
CA LEU A 106 -4.31 -20.34 -6.13
C LEU A 106 -3.28 -20.37 -7.26
N SER A 107 -3.60 -21.09 -8.33
CA SER A 107 -2.77 -21.16 -9.52
C SER A 107 -3.32 -20.28 -10.62
N ARG A 108 -2.44 -19.64 -11.38
CA ARG A 108 -2.82 -18.87 -12.57
C ARG A 108 -2.96 -19.82 -13.76
N GLN A 109 -4.13 -19.82 -14.39
CA GLN A 109 -4.38 -20.46 -15.67
C GLN A 109 -4.86 -19.39 -16.65
N GLN A 110 -4.07 -19.16 -17.71
CA GLN A 110 -4.28 -18.03 -18.63
C GLN A 110 -4.34 -16.70 -17.85
N ASN A 111 -5.50 -16.04 -17.84
CA ASN A 111 -5.74 -14.77 -17.15
C ASN A 111 -6.58 -14.91 -15.87
N LEU A 112 -6.83 -16.14 -15.42
CA LEU A 112 -7.62 -16.43 -14.23
C LEU A 112 -6.76 -17.05 -13.13
N TRP A 113 -7.00 -16.61 -11.91
CA TRP A 113 -6.53 -17.26 -10.69
C TRP A 113 -7.60 -18.20 -10.19
N GLN A 114 -7.23 -19.44 -9.92
CA GLN A 114 -8.20 -20.45 -9.49
C GLN A 114 -7.67 -21.35 -8.38
N ASP A 115 -8.58 -21.77 -7.51
CA ASP A 115 -8.29 -22.77 -6.50
C ASP A 115 -8.29 -24.17 -7.12
N ARG A 116 -7.72 -25.14 -6.40
CA ARG A 116 -7.59 -26.53 -6.90
C ARG A 116 -8.92 -27.17 -7.26
N SER A 117 -10.00 -26.78 -6.57
CA SER A 117 -11.34 -27.32 -6.81
C SER A 117 -12.15 -26.57 -7.87
N GLY A 118 -11.65 -25.44 -8.37
CA GLY A 118 -12.33 -24.61 -9.37
C GLY A 118 -13.59 -23.91 -8.87
N ARG A 119 -13.77 -23.81 -7.55
CA ARG A 119 -14.89 -23.11 -6.89
C ARG A 119 -14.70 -21.60 -6.86
N ILE A 120 -13.45 -21.16 -6.76
CA ILE A 120 -13.05 -19.76 -6.79
C ILE A 120 -12.28 -19.54 -8.08
N GLN A 121 -12.76 -18.59 -8.89
CA GLN A 121 -12.04 -18.10 -10.06
C GLN A 121 -12.13 -16.58 -10.08
N LEU A 122 -11.00 -15.90 -10.23
CA LEU A 122 -10.97 -14.44 -10.33
C LEU A 122 -9.90 -13.93 -11.31
N SER A 123 -10.08 -12.71 -11.78
CA SER A 123 -9.08 -11.98 -12.56
C SER A 123 -8.77 -10.62 -11.93
N ALA A 124 -7.68 -10.01 -12.39
CA ALA A 124 -7.46 -8.58 -12.19
C ALA A 124 -8.64 -7.76 -12.77
N PRO A 125 -8.91 -6.55 -12.24
CA PRO A 125 -9.90 -5.65 -12.82
C PRO A 125 -9.50 -5.24 -14.25
N PRO A 126 -10.49 -4.92 -15.11
CA PRO A 126 -10.20 -4.33 -16.42
C PRO A 126 -9.55 -2.95 -16.26
N ALA A 127 -8.74 -2.58 -17.25
CA ALA A 127 -8.12 -1.26 -17.26
C ALA A 127 -9.18 -0.15 -17.37
N ASP A 128 -9.02 0.90 -16.57
CA ASP A 128 -9.86 2.10 -16.53
C ASP A 128 -8.95 3.32 -16.67
N SER A 129 -8.86 3.86 -17.89
CA SER A 129 -8.02 5.00 -18.20
C SER A 129 -8.51 6.30 -17.56
N LEU A 130 -9.82 6.46 -17.39
CA LEU A 130 -10.42 7.65 -16.79
C LEU A 130 -10.10 7.72 -15.30
N ARG A 131 -10.24 6.60 -14.59
CA ARG A 131 -9.91 6.53 -13.16
C ARG A 131 -8.41 6.66 -12.92
N MET A 132 -7.59 6.09 -13.80
CA MET A 132 -6.14 6.28 -13.74
C MET A 132 -5.73 7.74 -14.00
N GLN A 133 -6.36 8.42 -14.97
CA GLN A 133 -6.13 9.85 -15.19
C GLN A 133 -6.50 10.67 -13.94
N ALA A 134 -7.65 10.38 -13.32
CA ALA A 134 -8.06 11.05 -12.09
C ALA A 134 -7.06 10.85 -10.93
N PHE A 135 -6.39 9.69 -10.86
CA PHE A 135 -5.29 9.47 -9.92
C PHE A 135 -4.09 10.37 -10.23
N TRP A 136 -3.67 10.48 -11.49
CA TRP A 136 -2.57 11.37 -11.89
C TRP A 136 -2.90 12.86 -11.66
N ASP A 137 -4.14 13.28 -11.91
CA ASP A 137 -4.59 14.64 -11.62
C ASP A 137 -4.55 14.93 -10.10
N HIS A 138 -4.92 13.94 -9.27
CA HIS A 138 -4.80 14.02 -7.81
C HIS A 138 -3.35 14.22 -7.36
N ILE A 139 -2.42 13.45 -7.92
CA ILE A 139 -0.98 13.60 -7.66
C ILE A 139 -0.48 14.99 -8.08
N ALA A 140 -0.87 15.48 -9.25
CA ALA A 140 -0.43 16.78 -9.75
C ALA A 140 -0.97 17.97 -8.93
N GLY A 141 -2.15 17.83 -8.33
CA GLY A 141 -2.79 18.87 -7.53
C GLY A 141 -2.16 19.05 -6.15
N THR A 142 -2.26 18.03 -5.29
CA THR A 142 -1.77 18.06 -3.90
C THR A 142 -1.54 16.66 -3.29
N GLY A 143 -1.83 15.60 -4.04
CA GLY A 143 -1.77 14.22 -3.58
C GLY A 143 -0.35 13.70 -3.41
N SER A 144 -0.14 12.88 -2.38
CA SER A 144 1.18 12.33 -2.03
C SER A 144 1.37 10.85 -2.38
N GLY A 145 0.47 10.26 -3.18
CA GLY A 145 0.51 8.85 -3.56
C GLY A 145 -0.78 8.08 -3.31
N ALA A 146 -0.71 6.74 -3.43
CA ALA A 146 -1.85 5.83 -3.27
C ALA A 146 -2.55 5.95 -1.90
N GLU A 147 -1.81 6.13 -0.81
CA GLU A 147 -2.41 6.30 0.52
C GLU A 147 -3.32 7.52 0.59
N SER A 148 -2.85 8.66 0.08
CA SER A 148 -3.66 9.89 0.03
C SER A 148 -4.89 9.72 -0.85
N TRP A 149 -4.75 9.03 -1.98
CA TRP A 149 -5.85 8.72 -2.90
C TRP A 149 -6.91 7.84 -2.24
N ASN A 150 -6.49 6.71 -1.64
CA ASN A 150 -7.37 5.75 -0.98
C ASN A 150 -8.08 6.38 0.22
N ARG A 151 -7.39 7.24 0.99
CA ARG A 151 -8.01 7.98 2.10
C ARG A 151 -9.09 8.95 1.63
N THR A 152 -8.87 9.65 0.52
CA THR A 152 -9.84 10.63 -0.02
C THR A 152 -11.02 9.96 -0.72
N ARG A 153 -10.80 8.85 -1.42
CA ARG A 153 -11.84 8.19 -2.23
C ARG A 153 -12.53 7.03 -1.53
N GLY A 154 -11.95 6.49 -0.44
CA GLY A 154 -12.45 5.29 0.21
C GLY A 154 -12.54 4.11 -0.76
N ARG A 155 -13.65 3.35 -0.70
CA ARG A 155 -13.89 2.21 -1.60
C ARG A 155 -13.96 2.60 -3.08
N ASP A 156 -14.43 3.79 -3.41
CA ASP A 156 -14.55 4.24 -4.80
C ASP A 156 -13.17 4.44 -5.47
N GLY A 157 -12.12 4.61 -4.64
CA GLY A 157 -10.74 4.69 -5.10
C GLY A 157 -10.15 3.35 -5.54
N LEU A 158 -10.86 2.25 -5.28
CA LEU A 158 -10.37 0.89 -5.49
C LEU A 158 -11.07 0.26 -6.71
N GLN A 159 -10.31 -0.45 -7.55
CA GLN A 159 -10.89 -1.41 -8.49
C GLN A 159 -10.77 -2.82 -7.89
N GLU A 160 -11.91 -3.42 -7.54
CA GLU A 160 -11.94 -4.78 -7.00
C GLU A 160 -11.68 -5.82 -8.11
N PRO A 161 -11.06 -6.98 -7.80
CA PRO A 161 -10.89 -8.07 -8.74
C PRO A 161 -12.24 -8.63 -9.18
N VAL A 162 -12.29 -9.17 -10.39
CA VAL A 162 -13.53 -9.74 -10.94
C VAL A 162 -13.62 -11.21 -10.55
N PHE A 163 -14.58 -11.56 -9.71
CA PHE A 163 -14.90 -12.96 -9.40
C PHE A 163 -15.76 -13.56 -10.52
N VAL A 164 -15.18 -14.48 -11.30
CA VAL A 164 -15.87 -15.28 -12.31
C VAL A 164 -16.64 -16.43 -11.66
N LYS A 165 -16.08 -17.00 -10.58
CA LYS A 165 -16.74 -17.98 -9.72
C LYS A 165 -16.47 -17.71 -8.26
N GLY A 166 -17.47 -17.98 -7.43
CA GLY A 166 -17.48 -17.63 -6.01
C GLY A 166 -17.89 -16.17 -5.79
N THR A 167 -18.15 -15.81 -4.53
CA THR A 167 -18.43 -14.43 -4.13
C THR A 167 -17.72 -14.13 -2.82
N ALA A 168 -17.29 -12.89 -2.68
CA ALA A 168 -16.55 -12.45 -1.53
C ALA A 168 -16.82 -10.97 -1.23
N VAL A 169 -16.60 -10.57 0.02
CA VAL A 169 -16.75 -9.19 0.49
C VAL A 169 -15.38 -8.68 0.91
N LEU A 170 -14.99 -7.53 0.38
CA LEU A 170 -13.76 -6.85 0.79
C LEU A 170 -13.84 -6.50 2.28
N ARG A 171 -12.88 -7.01 3.06
CA ARG A 171 -12.71 -6.74 4.50
C ARG A 171 -11.61 -5.71 4.76
N TYR A 172 -10.57 -5.71 3.93
CA TYR A 172 -9.42 -4.83 4.12
C TYR A 172 -8.69 -4.58 2.80
N ALA A 173 -8.23 -3.35 2.60
CA ALA A 173 -7.29 -2.96 1.55
C ALA A 173 -6.09 -2.26 2.21
N TYR A 174 -4.88 -2.70 1.87
CA TYR A 174 -3.65 -2.07 2.35
C TYR A 174 -3.57 -0.60 1.91
N PRO A 175 -3.48 0.38 2.84
CA PRO A 175 -3.67 1.79 2.51
C PRO A 175 -2.69 2.33 1.45
N ALA A 176 -1.44 1.88 1.45
CA ALA A 176 -0.42 2.39 0.54
C ALA A 176 -0.37 1.67 -0.83
N GLY A 177 -1.25 0.71 -1.08
CA GLY A 177 -1.36 0.06 -2.40
C GLY A 177 -2.16 0.90 -3.39
N LEU A 178 -1.70 1.02 -4.64
CA LEU A 178 -2.55 1.53 -5.72
C LEU A 178 -3.41 0.37 -6.24
N TYR A 179 -4.72 0.59 -6.32
CA TYR A 179 -5.69 -0.43 -6.77
C TYR A 179 -6.33 -0.07 -8.10
N LEU A 180 -5.57 0.60 -8.96
CA LEU A 180 -5.98 0.97 -10.32
C LEU A 180 -5.11 0.23 -11.33
N ASN A 181 -5.72 -0.40 -12.35
CA ASN A 181 -5.03 -1.10 -13.44
C ASN A 181 -3.91 -2.07 -12.98
N TYR A 182 -4.04 -2.66 -11.79
CA TYR A 182 -3.04 -3.60 -11.27
C TYR A 182 -3.16 -4.97 -11.94
N GLN A 183 -2.07 -5.73 -11.87
CA GLN A 183 -2.10 -7.17 -12.06
C GLN A 183 -2.20 -7.88 -10.71
N ILE A 184 -2.82 -9.05 -10.67
CA ILE A 184 -2.73 -9.91 -9.49
C ILE A 184 -1.40 -10.65 -9.53
N ASP A 185 -0.63 -10.54 -8.45
CA ASP A 185 0.68 -11.19 -8.29
C ASP A 185 0.55 -12.60 -7.72
N ARG A 186 -0.15 -12.72 -6.58
CA ARG A 186 -0.36 -13.97 -5.83
C ARG A 186 -1.71 -13.95 -5.13
N VAL A 187 -2.33 -15.11 -5.01
CA VAL A 187 -3.58 -15.27 -4.25
C VAL A 187 -3.50 -16.47 -3.31
N TYR A 188 -3.90 -16.26 -2.07
CA TYR A 188 -3.88 -17.26 -1.01
C TYR A 188 -5.28 -17.44 -0.43
N LEU A 189 -5.73 -18.68 -0.32
CA LEU A 189 -6.98 -19.11 0.28
C LEU A 189 -6.71 -19.72 1.65
N PHE A 190 -7.49 -19.30 2.65
CA PHE A 190 -7.57 -19.91 3.97
C PHE A 190 -8.95 -20.58 4.10
N PRO A 191 -9.08 -21.87 3.71
CA PRO A 191 -10.38 -22.51 3.55
C PRO A 191 -11.21 -22.52 4.85
N GLU A 192 -10.58 -22.92 5.96
CA GLU A 192 -11.20 -23.00 7.28
C GLU A 192 -11.63 -21.64 7.83
N ALA A 193 -10.91 -20.56 7.48
CA ALA A 193 -11.27 -19.20 7.87
C ALA A 193 -12.26 -18.53 6.90
N GLY A 194 -12.47 -19.13 5.72
CA GLY A 194 -13.24 -18.52 4.63
C GLY A 194 -12.62 -17.21 4.14
N LEU A 195 -11.29 -17.06 4.19
CA LEU A 195 -10.60 -15.83 3.79
C LEU A 195 -9.79 -16.02 2.52
N LEU A 196 -9.72 -14.97 1.71
CA LEU A 196 -8.89 -14.88 0.52
C LEU A 196 -7.99 -13.64 0.63
N VAL A 197 -6.69 -13.79 0.40
CA VAL A 197 -5.71 -12.69 0.38
C VAL A 197 -5.14 -12.57 -1.02
N ILE A 198 -5.25 -11.38 -1.61
CA ILE A 198 -4.83 -11.10 -2.98
C ILE A 198 -3.71 -10.06 -2.92
N PHE A 199 -2.51 -10.42 -3.34
CA PHE A 199 -1.39 -9.49 -3.54
C PHE A 199 -1.43 -8.91 -4.94
N THR A 200 -1.23 -7.61 -5.05
CA THR A 200 -1.29 -6.87 -6.32
C THR A 200 0.11 -6.45 -6.75
N ARG A 201 0.27 -6.33 -8.08
CA ARG A 201 1.45 -5.79 -8.73
C ARG A 201 1.06 -4.59 -9.57
N GLN A 202 1.68 -3.46 -9.27
CA GLN A 202 1.62 -2.25 -10.07
C GLN A 202 2.74 -2.25 -11.08
N GLU A 203 2.38 -2.21 -12.36
CA GLU A 203 3.35 -2.10 -13.46
C GLU A 203 3.75 -0.65 -13.71
N GLN A 204 2.87 0.30 -13.33
CA GLN A 204 3.17 1.72 -13.41
C GLN A 204 3.91 2.17 -12.15
N LEU A 205 5.02 2.88 -12.34
CA LEU A 205 5.76 3.50 -11.26
C LEU A 205 5.05 4.77 -10.79
N ALA A 206 5.06 4.96 -9.48
CA ALA A 206 4.54 6.14 -8.82
C ALA A 206 5.48 7.36 -9.01
N PRO A 207 5.02 8.57 -8.64
CA PRO A 207 5.94 9.68 -8.35
C PRO A 207 7.05 9.20 -7.41
N GLY A 208 8.30 9.58 -7.72
CA GLY A 208 9.46 9.07 -6.98
C GLY A 208 10.08 7.79 -7.56
N LEU A 209 9.49 7.21 -8.62
CA LEU A 209 9.87 5.92 -9.23
C LEU A 209 9.62 4.70 -8.32
N ASP A 210 8.76 4.86 -7.32
CA ASP A 210 8.42 3.79 -6.39
C ASP A 210 7.36 2.85 -6.97
N THR A 211 7.38 1.59 -6.58
CA THR A 211 6.25 0.68 -6.84
C THR A 211 5.19 0.83 -5.74
N MET A 212 3.91 0.86 -6.10
CA MET A 212 2.78 0.92 -5.14
C MET A 212 1.99 -0.39 -5.14
N ASN A 213 2.68 -1.48 -4.87
CA ASN A 213 2.04 -2.78 -4.71
C ASN A 213 1.13 -2.77 -3.47
N GLY A 214 0.20 -3.70 -3.38
CA GLY A 214 -0.68 -3.78 -2.23
C GLY A 214 -1.20 -5.18 -2.01
N PHE A 215 -2.14 -5.28 -1.08
CA PHE A 215 -2.92 -6.50 -0.91
C PHE A 215 -4.34 -6.18 -0.46
N LEU A 216 -5.24 -7.11 -0.77
CA LEU A 216 -6.66 -7.07 -0.43
C LEU A 216 -6.99 -8.32 0.38
N VAL A 217 -7.85 -8.19 1.38
CA VAL A 217 -8.38 -9.31 2.16
C VAL A 217 -9.88 -9.38 1.98
N TYR A 218 -10.35 -10.55 1.58
CA TYR A 218 -11.74 -10.84 1.27
C TYR A 218 -12.29 -11.93 2.19
N GLN A 219 -13.52 -11.74 2.65
CA GLN A 219 -14.32 -12.79 3.27
C GLN A 219 -15.15 -13.49 2.21
N LEU A 220 -15.00 -14.80 2.07
CA LEU A 220 -15.82 -15.61 1.18
C LEU A 220 -17.24 -15.76 1.74
N ASN A 221 -18.24 -15.65 0.87
CA ASN A 221 -19.65 -15.89 1.22
C ASN A 221 -20.06 -17.37 1.08
N THR A 222 -19.10 -18.26 0.82
CA THR A 222 -19.35 -19.69 0.61
C THR A 222 -19.55 -20.38 1.98
N PRO A 223 -20.42 -21.40 2.09
CA PRO A 223 -20.52 -22.19 3.32
C PRO A 223 -19.13 -22.69 3.75
N ARG A 224 -18.82 -22.58 5.04
CA ARG A 224 -17.54 -23.05 5.59
C ARG A 224 -17.31 -24.50 5.18
N LEU A 225 -16.08 -24.77 4.72
CA LEU A 225 -15.60 -26.09 4.32
C LEU A 225 -15.45 -27.03 5.50
#